data_AF-A0A0C3ASS1-F1
#
_entry.id   AF-A0A0C3ASS1-F1
#
_cell.length_a   1.000
_cell.length_b   1.000
_cell.length_c   1.000
_cell.angle_alpha   90.00
_cell.angle_beta   90.00
_cell.angle_gamma   90.00
#
_symmetry.space_group_name_H-M   'P 1'
#
loop_
_entity.id
_entity.type
_entity.pdbx_description
1 polymer ?
#
loop_
_entity_poly.entity_id
_entity_poly.type
_entity_poly.pdbx_seq_one_letter_code
_entity_poly.pdbx_strand_id
1 'polypeptide(L)' 'SIIMIGTTTIFYKFNVTAALVECIEIAHYPAQVTNVHKLVPPVQQPLGLQEEGMRPLDNRAVMLSCFEAFRQFI' A
#
# COMPACT_ATOMS: atom_id res chain seq x y z
N SER A 1 1.62 1.29 5.45
CA SER A 1 1.61 -0.20 5.39
C SER A 1 1.98 -0.65 3.98
N ILE A 2 2.69 -1.76 3.85
CA ILE A 2 3.07 -2.38 2.58
C ILE A 2 2.56 -3.81 2.60
N ILE A 3 1.85 -4.22 1.56
CA ILE A 3 1.34 -5.58 1.40
C ILE A 3 1.83 -6.14 0.08
N MET A 4 2.19 -7.42 0.06
CA MET A 4 2.52 -8.13 -1.18
C MET A 4 1.46 -9.19 -1.47
N ILE A 5 0.92 -9.17 -2.68
CA ILE A 5 -0.02 -10.17 -3.19
C ILE A 5 0.61 -10.76 -4.46
N GLY A 6 0.98 -12.03 -4.42
CA GLY A 6 1.77 -12.64 -5.50
C GLY A 6 3.07 -11.88 -5.73
N THR A 7 3.26 -11.34 -6.94
CA THR A 7 4.42 -10.51 -7.31
C THR A 7 4.14 -9.01 -7.27
N THR A 8 2.99 -8.59 -6.76
CA THR A 8 2.55 -7.19 -6.77
C THR A 8 2.63 -6.58 -5.38
N THR A 9 3.34 -5.46 -5.26
CA THR A 9 3.41 -4.68 -4.02
C THR A 9 2.34 -3.59 -4.02
N ILE A 10 1.60 -3.48 -2.92
CA ILE A 10 0.57 -2.46 -2.71
C ILE A 10 0.96 -1.60 -1.51
N PHE A 11 0.94 -0.29 -1.71
CA PHE A 11 1.30 0.69 -0.69
C PHE A 11 0.03 1.35 -0.15
N TYR A 12 -0.17 1.29 1.16
CA TYR A 12 -1.29 1.94 1.83
C TYR A 12 -0.81 3.04 2.77
N LYS A 13 -1.34 4.24 2.58
CA LYS A 13 -1.10 5.41 3.43
C LYS A 13 -2.38 5.79 4.16
N PHE A 14 -2.33 5.74 5.47
CA PHE A 14 -3.40 6.17 6.35
C PHE A 14 -2.80 6.67 7.66
N ASN A 15 -3.54 7.50 8.37
CA ASN A 15 -3.11 8.00 9.66
C ASN A 15 -3.44 6.95 10.74
N VAL A 16 -2.44 6.51 11.50
CA VAL A 16 -2.65 5.60 12.64
C VAL A 16 -2.89 6.48 13.86
N THR A 17 -4.12 6.45 14.39
CA THR A 17 -4.48 7.21 15.60
C THR A 17 -4.56 6.27 16.81
N ALA A 18 -4.36 6.81 18.01
CA ALA A 18 -4.50 6.04 19.25
C ALA A 18 -5.89 5.39 19.36
N ALA A 19 -6.95 6.14 19.01
CA ALA A 19 -8.32 5.64 19.00
C ALA A 19 -8.52 4.46 18.03
N LEU A 20 -7.87 4.49 16.85
CA LEU A 20 -7.92 3.38 15.91
C LEU A 20 -7.23 2.14 16.48
N VAL A 21 -6.08 2.30 17.14
CA VAL A 21 -5.35 1.20 17.77
C VAL A 21 -6.17 0.58 18.90
N GLU A 22 -6.73 1.39 19.79
CA GLU A 22 -7.60 0.92 20.88
C GLU A 22 -8.78 0.12 20.33
N CYS A 23 -9.48 0.63 19.31
CA CYS A 23 -10.59 -0.08 18.68
C CYS A 23 -10.17 -1.46 18.16
N ILE A 24 -8.97 -1.59 17.57
CA ILE A 24 -8.44 -2.88 17.11
C ILE A 24 -8.19 -3.82 18.30
N GLU A 25 -7.57 -3.33 19.38
CA GLU A 25 -7.23 -4.12 20.57
C GLU A 25 -8.47 -4.72 21.25
N ILE A 26 -9.58 -3.99 21.29
CA ILE A 26 -10.84 -4.46 21.88
C ILE A 26 -11.82 -5.06 20.86
N ALA A 27 -11.37 -5.31 19.62
CA ALA A 27 -12.18 -5.83 18.51
C ALA A 27 -13.47 -5.03 18.26
N HIS A 28 -13.36 -3.70 18.26
CA HIS A 28 -14.44 -2.74 18.06
C HIS A 28 -14.24 -1.92 16.79
N TYR A 29 -15.33 -1.37 16.25
CA TYR A 29 -15.27 -0.48 15.10
C TYR A 29 -14.97 0.97 15.52
N PRO A 30 -14.04 1.67 14.86
CA PRO A 30 -13.78 3.07 15.17
C PRO A 30 -15.00 3.93 14.85
N ALA A 31 -15.36 4.82 15.79
CA ALA A 31 -16.45 5.77 15.60
C ALA A 31 -16.14 6.83 14.52
N GLN A 32 -14.85 7.08 14.27
CA GLN A 32 -14.35 8.03 13.28
C GLN A 32 -13.95 7.29 12.00
N VAL A 33 -14.25 7.89 10.85
CA VAL A 33 -13.87 7.32 9.54
C VAL A 33 -12.35 7.28 9.40
N THR A 34 -11.81 6.09 9.14
CA THR A 34 -10.40 5.90 8.79
C THR A 34 -10.24 6.00 7.27
N ASN A 35 -9.68 7.12 6.80
CA ASN A 35 -9.38 7.29 5.37
C ASN A 35 -8.08 6.57 5.00
N VAL A 36 -8.18 5.61 4.07
CA VAL A 36 -7.06 4.81 3.59
C VAL A 36 -6.79 5.08 2.12
N HIS A 37 -5.57 5.51 1.80
CA HIS A 37 -5.13 5.74 0.43
C HIS A 37 -4.33 4.55 -0.07
N LYS A 38 -4.80 3.92 -1.15
CA LYS A 38 -4.03 2.95 -1.91
C LYS A 38 -3.20 3.69 -2.95
N LEU A 39 -1.87 3.65 -2.82
CA LEU A 39 -0.95 4.26 -3.78
C LEU A 39 -0.62 3.21 -4.85
N VAL A 40 -0.96 3.53 -6.09
CA VAL A 40 -0.76 2.64 -7.24
C VAL A 40 0.51 3.05 -7.98
N PRO A 41 1.49 2.14 -8.15
CA PRO A 41 2.70 2.43 -8.93
C PRO A 41 2.36 2.85 -10.37
N PRO A 42 2.99 3.91 -10.91
CA PRO A 42 2.73 4.41 -12.26
C PRO A 42 3.47 3.56 -13.31
N VAL A 43 3.12 2.28 -13.42
CA VAL A 43 3.65 1.39 -14.46
C VAL A 43 3.00 1.68 -15.82
N GLN A 44 3.62 1.20 -16.90
CA GLN A 44 3.12 1.41 -18.27
C GLN A 44 1.73 0.81 -18.51
N GLN A 45 1.42 -0.33 -17.88
CA GLN A 45 0.13 -1.01 -18.03
C GLN A 45 -0.55 -1.21 -16.65
N PRO A 46 -1.24 -0.19 -16.11
CA PRO A 46 -1.84 -0.27 -14.77
C PRO A 46 -2.88 -1.37 -14.62
N LEU A 47 -3.62 -1.70 -15.69
CA LEU A 47 -4.65 -2.74 -15.70
C LEU A 47 -4.05 -4.15 -15.56
N GLY A 48 -2.85 -4.38 -16.10
CA GLY A 48 -2.12 -5.65 -15.98
C GLY A 48 -1.32 -5.78 -14.68
N LEU A 49 -1.22 -4.71 -13.89
CA LEU A 49 -0.34 -4.66 -12.72
C LEU A 49 -0.62 -5.75 -11.68
N GLN A 50 -1.88 -6.17 -11.51
CA GLN A 50 -2.22 -7.25 -10.59
C GLN A 50 -1.64 -8.60 -11.03
N GLU A 51 -1.58 -8.86 -12.33
CA GLU A 51 -1.12 -10.14 -12.89
C GLU A 51 0.39 -10.16 -13.08
N GLU A 52 0.95 -9.04 -13.54
CA GLU A 52 2.37 -8.92 -13.86
C GLU A 52 3.21 -8.59 -12.64
N GLY A 53 2.72 -7.69 -11.77
CA GLY A 53 3.45 -7.18 -10.62
C GLY A 53 4.89 -6.78 -10.98
N MET A 54 5.85 -7.29 -10.22
CA MET A 54 7.30 -7.09 -10.39
C MET A 54 7.96 -8.08 -11.39
N ARG A 55 7.18 -8.86 -12.16
CA ARG A 55 7.76 -9.83 -13.12
C ARG A 55 8.50 -9.11 -14.25
N PRO A 56 7.90 -8.13 -14.97
CA PRO A 56 8.64 -7.34 -15.95
C PRO A 56 9.71 -6.48 -15.27
N LEU A 57 10.86 -6.34 -15.93
CA LEU A 57 11.98 -5.55 -15.40
C LEU A 57 11.59 -4.08 -15.18
N ASP A 58 10.86 -3.50 -16.13
CA ASP A 58 10.41 -2.11 -16.07
C ASP A 58 9.47 -1.87 -14.88
N ASN A 59 8.49 -2.76 -14.69
CA ASN A 59 7.58 -2.69 -13.54
C ASN A 59 8.34 -2.81 -12.22
N ARG A 60 9.34 -3.69 -12.17
CA ARG A 60 10.18 -3.87 -10.98
C ARG A 60 10.94 -2.60 -10.62
N ALA A 61 11.54 -1.93 -11.60
CA ALA A 61 12.26 -0.68 -11.39
C ALA A 61 11.33 0.41 -10.82
N VAL A 62 10.13 0.57 -11.41
CA VAL A 62 9.12 1.51 -10.93
C VAL A 62 8.68 1.18 -9.50
N MET A 63 8.39 -0.08 -9.20
CA MET A 63 7.95 -0.50 -7.86
C MET A 63 9.03 -0.27 -6.80
N LEU A 64 10.30 -0.55 -7.11
CA LEU A 64 11.41 -0.32 -6.18
C LEU A 64 11.60 1.17 -5.90
N SER A 65 11.53 2.02 -6.94
CA SER A 65 11.57 3.48 -6.75
C SER A 65 10.39 3.98 -5.91
N CYS A 66 9.18 3.45 -6.15
CA CYS A 66 8.01 3.77 -5.31
C CYS A 66 8.21 3.32 -3.86
N PHE A 67 8.83 2.17 -3.63
CA PHE A 67 9.14 1.68 -2.29
C PHE A 67 10.14 2.61 -1.58
N GLU A 68 11.20 3.03 -2.24
CA GLU A 68 12.17 3.99 -1.70
C GLU A 68 11.52 5.32 -1.33
N ALA A 69 10.66 5.87 -2.21
CA ALA A 69 9.90 7.07 -1.90
C ALA A 69 8.91 6.85 -0.74
N PHE A 70 8.25 5.69 -0.71
CA PHE A 70 7.28 5.36 0.34
C PHE A 70 7.93 5.20 1.72
N ARG A 71 9.16 4.68 1.79
CA ARG A 71 9.93 4.54 3.04
C ARG A 71 10.13 5.85 3.79
N GLN A 72 10.06 7.00 3.11
CA GLN A 72 10.16 8.31 3.75
C GLN A 72 8.94 8.64 4.63
N PHE A 73 7.84 7.90 4.49
CA PHE A 73 6.59 8.08 5.24
C PHE A 73 6.31 6.96 6.25
N ILE A 74 7.23 6.00 6.42
CA ILE A 74 7.12 4.92 7.41
C ILE A 74 7.79 5.37 8.70
#